data_AF-A0A2M8P9A7-F1
#
_entry.id   AF-A0A2M8P9A7-F1
#
_cell.length_a   1.000
_cell.length_b   1.000
_cell.length_c   1.000
_cell.angle_alpha   90.00
_cell.angle_beta   90.00
_cell.angle_gamma   90.00
#
_symmetry.space_group_name_H-M   'P 1'
#
loop_
_entity.id
_entity.type
_entity.pdbx_description
1 polymer ?
#
loop_
_entity_poly.entity_id
_entity_poly.type
_entity_poly.pdbx_seq_one_letter_code
_entity_poly.pdbx_strand_id
1 'polypeptide(L)'
;MSAEQQISPQDYELLSAYIDGELTDAERNTLEQRLTTEPTLQRELSSLRNTVNLIHQIQPMTAPRNFTLTADMVTPQNVIQLQPRRRRVQPDYLSLVASVLLMLFGVMFMLSELSQS
;
A
#
# COMPACT_ATOMS: atom_id res chain seq x y z
N MET A 1 -26.68 -37.64 1.02
CA MET A 1 -25.61 -37.05 0.20
C MET A 1 -25.04 -38.20 -0.60
N SER A 2 -25.69 -38.48 -1.72
CA SER A 2 -25.44 -39.67 -2.52
C SER A 2 -24.02 -39.59 -3.06
N ALA A 3 -23.30 -40.71 -3.05
CA ALA A 3 -22.05 -40.84 -3.79
C ALA A 3 -22.37 -40.66 -5.28
N GLU A 4 -22.32 -39.41 -5.74
CA GLU A 4 -22.55 -39.05 -7.13
C GLU A 4 -21.43 -39.68 -7.97
N GLN A 5 -21.82 -40.32 -9.07
CA GLN A 5 -20.90 -40.74 -10.11
C GLN A 5 -20.24 -39.49 -10.71
N GLN A 6 -19.19 -39.02 -10.04
CA GLN A 6 -18.42 -37.84 -10.42
C GLN A 6 -17.71 -38.13 -11.74
N ILE A 7 -17.94 -37.28 -12.74
CA ILE A 7 -17.18 -37.31 -14.00
C ILE A 7 -15.69 -37.05 -13.70
N SER A 8 -14.81 -37.57 -14.56
CA SER A 8 -13.36 -37.46 -14.34
C SER A 8 -12.89 -35.99 -14.45
N PRO A 9 -11.79 -35.59 -13.80
CA PRO A 9 -11.20 -34.26 -14.03
C PRO A 9 -10.91 -33.97 -15.51
N GLN A 10 -10.50 -34.97 -16.28
CA GLN A 10 -10.30 -34.83 -17.73
C GLN A 10 -11.61 -34.59 -18.48
N ASP A 11 -12.72 -35.18 -18.04
CA ASP A 11 -14.03 -34.93 -18.64
C ASP A 11 -14.48 -33.50 -18.34
N TYR A 12 -14.21 -32.99 -17.13
CA TYR A 12 -14.47 -31.59 -16.79
C TYR A 12 -13.69 -30.62 -17.69
N GLU A 13 -12.39 -30.87 -17.87
CA GLU A 13 -11.53 -30.07 -18.75
C GLU A 13 -12.06 -30.09 -20.19
N LEU A 14 -12.44 -31.26 -20.69
CA LEU A 14 -12.95 -31.44 -22.04
C LEU A 14 -14.33 -30.78 -22.25
N LEU A 15 -15.19 -30.78 -21.23
CA LEU A 15 -16.46 -30.03 -21.25
C LEU A 15 -16.24 -28.52 -21.20
N SER A 16 -15.26 -28.04 -20.42
CA SER A 16 -14.89 -26.61 -20.39
C SER A 16 -14.38 -26.16 -21.76
N ALA A 17 -13.40 -26.88 -22.32
CA ALA A 17 -12.86 -26.59 -23.64
C ALA A 17 -13.94 -26.65 -24.74
N TYR A 18 -14.94 -27.52 -24.61
CA TYR A 18 -16.08 -27.54 -25.52
C TYR A 18 -16.95 -26.28 -25.43
N ILE A 19 -17.19 -25.75 -24.24
CA ILE A 19 -17.93 -24.50 -24.02
C ILE A 19 -17.15 -23.31 -24.59
N ASP A 20 -15.84 -23.29 -24.37
CA ASP A 20 -14.95 -22.22 -24.84
C ASP A 20 -14.64 -22.30 -26.34
N GLY A 21 -15.00 -23.42 -26.98
CA GLY A 21 -14.76 -23.66 -28.41
C GLY A 21 -13.32 -24.02 -28.76
N GLU A 22 -12.55 -24.52 -27.78
CA GLU A 22 -11.13 -24.82 -27.90
C GLU A 22 -10.85 -26.27 -28.36
N LEU A 23 -11.88 -27.10 -28.54
CA LEU A 23 -11.71 -28.45 -29.08
C LEU A 23 -11.51 -28.46 -30.60
N THR A 24 -10.65 -29.36 -31.08
CA THR A 24 -10.57 -29.70 -32.50
C THR A 24 -11.85 -30.38 -32.99
N ASP A 25 -12.10 -30.40 -34.30
CA ASP A 25 -13.28 -31.05 -34.88
C ASP A 25 -13.38 -32.53 -34.51
N ALA A 26 -12.25 -33.24 -34.44
CA ALA A 26 -12.20 -34.65 -34.08
C ALA A 26 -12.60 -34.88 -32.60
N GLU A 27 -12.07 -34.07 -31.70
CA GLU A 27 -12.38 -34.13 -30.26
C GLU A 27 -13.84 -33.75 -30.00
N ARG A 28 -14.31 -32.68 -30.66
CA ARG A 28 -15.71 -32.25 -30.62
C ARG A 28 -16.65 -33.37 -31.01
N ASN A 29 -16.42 -34.00 -32.17
CA ASN A 29 -17.27 -35.10 -32.65
C ASN A 29 -17.27 -36.29 -31.68
N THR A 30 -16.12 -36.61 -31.10
CA THR A 30 -15.99 -37.70 -30.12
C THR A 30 -16.77 -37.39 -28.84
N LEU A 31 -16.66 -36.15 -28.34
CA LEU A 31 -17.41 -35.69 -27.17
C LEU A 31 -18.91 -35.68 -27.43
N GLU A 32 -19.35 -35.19 -28.58
CA GLU A 32 -20.76 -35.13 -28.95
C GLU A 32 -21.37 -36.52 -29.04
N GLN A 33 -20.63 -37.51 -29.55
CA GLN A 33 -21.05 -38.91 -29.50
C GLN A 33 -21.20 -39.42 -28.06
N ARG A 34 -20.23 -39.17 -27.17
CA ARG A 34 -20.32 -39.53 -25.76
C ARG A 34 -21.50 -38.84 -25.06
N LEU A 35 -21.75 -37.58 -25.37
CA LEU A 35 -22.89 -36.85 -24.84
C LEU A 35 -24.21 -37.50 -25.24
N THR A 36 -24.33 -38.21 -26.37
CA THR A 36 -25.58 -38.93 -26.70
C THR A 36 -25.86 -40.14 -25.81
N THR A 37 -24.83 -40.77 -25.25
CA THR A 37 -24.94 -42.03 -24.51
C THR A 37 -24.74 -41.87 -23.00
N GLU A 38 -24.07 -40.81 -22.55
CA GLU A 38 -23.72 -40.56 -21.15
C GLU A 38 -24.60 -39.45 -20.53
N PRO A 39 -25.72 -39.78 -19.85
CA PRO A 39 -26.61 -38.77 -19.26
C PRO A 39 -25.98 -38.00 -18.10
N THR A 40 -24.97 -38.56 -17.43
CA THR A 40 -24.16 -37.87 -16.43
C THR A 40 -23.38 -36.72 -17.06
N LEU A 41 -22.72 -36.96 -18.19
CA LEU A 41 -21.95 -35.97 -18.93
C LEU A 41 -22.84 -34.83 -19.46
N GLN A 42 -24.05 -35.14 -19.94
CA GLN A 42 -25.04 -34.14 -20.35
C GLN A 42 -25.48 -33.23 -19.19
N ARG A 43 -25.68 -33.81 -18.00
CA ARG A 43 -26.08 -33.06 -16.81
C ARG A 43 -25.00 -32.08 -16.39
N GLU A 44 -23.74 -32.53 -16.40
CA GLU A 44 -22.60 -31.68 -16.06
C GLU A 44 -22.38 -30.57 -17.09
N LEU A 45 -22.48 -30.87 -18.39
CA LEU A 45 -22.44 -29.84 -19.43
C LEU A 45 -23.51 -28.76 -19.23
N SER A 46 -24.73 -29.19 -18.87
CA SER A 46 -25.84 -28.27 -18.59
C SER A 46 -25.57 -27.42 -17.35
N SER A 47 -25.01 -28.03 -16.29
CA SER A 47 -24.60 -27.35 -15.06
C SER A 47 -23.54 -26.26 -15.31
N LEU A 48 -22.50 -26.60 -16.09
CA LEU A 48 -21.44 -25.66 -16.47
C LEU A 48 -22.00 -24.49 -17.30
N ARG A 49 -22.82 -24.77 -18.32
CA ARG A 49 -23.47 -23.74 -19.12
C ARG A 49 -24.34 -22.79 -18.29
N ASN A 50 -25.08 -23.33 -17.32
CA ASN A 50 -25.88 -22.51 -16.41
C ASN A 50 -25.01 -21.57 -15.57
N THR A 51 -23.87 -22.05 -15.09
CA THR A 51 -22.91 -21.25 -14.32
C THR A 51 -22.31 -20.15 -15.18
N VAL A 52 -21.86 -20.47 -16.40
CA VAL A 52 -21.34 -19.50 -17.37
C VAL A 52 -22.38 -18.44 -17.71
N ASN A 53 -23.64 -18.85 -17.95
CA ASN A 53 -24.73 -17.93 -18.21
C ASN A 53 -25.01 -17.00 -17.03
N LEU A 54 -24.94 -17.50 -15.78
CA LEU A 54 -25.12 -16.68 -14.59
C LEU A 54 -24.01 -15.61 -14.48
N ILE A 55 -22.76 -16.00 -14.75
CA ILE A 55 -21.63 -15.06 -14.76
C ILE A 55 -21.81 -13.99 -15.84
N HIS A 56 -22.25 -14.38 -17.05
CA HIS A 56 -22.50 -13.43 -18.14
C HIS A 56 -23.66 -12.46 -17.87
N GLN A 57 -24.54 -12.75 -16.92
CA GLN A 57 -25.63 -11.84 -16.52
C GLN A 57 -25.16 -10.73 -15.56
N ILE A 58 -23.93 -10.82 -15.04
CA ILE A 58 -23.39 -9.83 -14.11
C ILE A 58 -23.16 -8.51 -14.86
N GLN A 59 -23.66 -7.40 -14.32
CA GLN A 59 -23.40 -6.09 -14.91
C GLN A 59 -21.90 -5.77 -14.87
N PRO A 60 -21.31 -5.31 -16.00
CA PRO A 60 -19.94 -4.81 -16.01
C PRO A 60 -19.82 -3.64 -15.03
N MET A 61 -19.02 -3.80 -13.98
CA MET A 61 -18.70 -2.70 -13.08
C MET A 61 -17.50 -1.93 -13.62
N THR A 62 -17.63 -0.61 -13.72
CA THR A 62 -16.48 0.25 -13.99
C THR A 62 -15.56 0.23 -12.78
N ALA A 63 -14.28 -0.05 -13.00
CA ALA A 63 -13.29 0.05 -11.93
C ALA A 63 -13.30 1.48 -11.35
N PRO A 64 -13.14 1.63 -10.02
CA PRO A 64 -12.90 2.94 -9.43
C PRO A 64 -11.71 3.61 -10.13
N ARG A 65 -11.76 4.95 -10.27
CA ARG A 65 -10.71 5.77 -10.90
C ARG A 65 -9.30 5.27 -10.54
N ASN A 66 -8.37 5.36 -11.49
CA ASN A 66 -6.98 4.98 -11.29
C ASN A 66 -6.46 5.43 -9.92
N PHE A 67 -6.01 4.46 -9.11
CA PHE A 67 -5.39 4.71 -7.81
C PHE A 67 -4.00 5.34 -7.93
N THR A 68 -3.52 5.54 -9.15
CA THR A 68 -2.34 6.33 -9.44
C THR A 68 -2.65 7.79 -9.11
N LEU A 69 -1.97 8.33 -8.09
CA LEU A 69 -1.99 9.75 -7.82
C LEU A 69 -1.46 10.49 -9.05
N THR A 70 -2.26 11.39 -9.63
CA THR A 70 -1.74 12.36 -10.59
C THR A 70 -0.92 13.40 -9.83
N ALA A 71 0.03 14.06 -10.51
CA ALA A 71 0.83 15.13 -9.89
C ALA A 71 -0.07 16.20 -9.24
N ASP A 72 -1.21 16.51 -9.85
CA ASP A 72 -2.19 17.47 -9.35
C ASP A 72 -2.90 17.03 -8.05
N MET A 73 -2.97 15.72 -7.76
CA MET A 73 -3.52 15.18 -6.52
C MET A 73 -2.53 15.23 -5.34
N VAL A 74 -1.26 15.50 -5.61
CA VAL A 74 -0.23 15.66 -4.59
C VAL A 74 -0.20 17.12 -4.14
N THR A 75 -1.04 17.47 -3.17
CA THR A 75 -0.80 18.71 -2.42
C THR A 75 0.45 18.46 -1.56
N PRO A 76 1.53 19.25 -1.71
CA PRO A 76 2.66 19.13 -0.79
C PRO A 76 2.11 19.38 0.61
N GLN A 77 2.06 18.33 1.44
CA GLN A 77 1.75 18.52 2.84
C GLN A 77 2.72 19.56 3.36
N ASN A 78 2.19 20.65 3.94
CA ASN A 78 2.96 21.59 4.70
C ASN A 78 3.60 20.83 5.86
N VAL A 79 4.74 20.18 5.59
CA VAL A 79 5.61 19.67 6.63
C VAL A 79 5.94 20.88 7.48
N ILE A 80 5.51 20.85 8.74
CA ILE A 80 5.88 21.87 9.72
C ILE A 80 7.40 21.82 9.78
N GLN A 81 8.06 22.70 9.03
CA GLN A 81 9.49 22.87 9.11
C GLN A 81 9.75 23.52 10.46
N LEU A 82 9.98 22.68 11.46
CA LEU A 82 10.47 23.08 12.77
C LEU A 82 11.88 23.67 12.54
N GLN A 83 11.93 24.95 12.21
CA GLN A 83 13.18 25.66 12.13
C GLN A 83 13.83 25.62 13.51
N PRO A 84 15.06 25.10 13.66
CA PRO A 84 15.75 25.15 14.93
C PRO A 84 15.94 26.63 15.26
N ARG A 85 15.21 27.11 16.26
CA ARG A 85 15.33 28.47 16.78
C ARG A 85 16.73 28.58 17.38
N ARG A 86 17.71 28.95 16.55
CA ARG A 86 19.07 29.26 16.98
C ARG A 86 18.96 30.36 18.02
N ARG A 87 19.02 29.95 19.28
CA ARG A 87 19.02 30.84 20.43
C ARG A 87 20.31 31.64 20.32
N ARG A 88 20.22 32.86 19.77
CA ARG A 88 21.31 33.84 19.84
C ARG A 88 21.50 34.13 21.32
N VAL A 89 22.51 33.53 21.91
CA VAL A 89 23.03 33.95 23.21
C VAL A 89 23.74 35.27 22.92
N GLN A 90 23.20 36.38 23.42
CA GLN A 90 23.94 37.64 23.43
C GLN A 90 25.03 37.49 24.51
N PRO A 91 26.29 37.86 24.25
CA PRO A 91 27.30 37.84 25.29
C PRO A 91 26.97 38.91 26.34
N ASP A 92 26.84 38.50 27.60
CA ASP A 92 26.58 39.41 28.72
C ASP A 92 27.81 40.30 28.95
N TYR A 93 27.70 41.60 28.68
CA TYR A 93 28.73 42.62 28.91
C TYR A 93 29.03 42.86 30.41
N LEU A 94 28.36 42.15 31.32
CA LEU A 94 28.44 42.34 32.77
C LEU A 94 29.80 41.96 33.37
N SER A 95 30.52 41.03 32.73
CA SER A 95 31.81 40.52 33.22
C SER A 95 32.95 41.56 33.16
N LEU A 96 32.88 42.50 32.20
CA LEU A 96 33.97 43.48 31.99
C LEU A 96 33.92 44.65 32.98
N VAL A 97 32.75 45.00 33.50
CA VAL A 97 32.62 46.05 34.53
C VAL A 97 33.10 45.53 35.89
N ALA A 98 32.82 44.27 36.20
CA ALA A 98 33.23 43.65 37.45
C ALA A 98 34.76 43.59 37.60
N SER A 99 35.49 43.27 36.52
CA SER A 99 36.96 43.20 36.56
C SER A 99 37.60 44.57 36.83
N VAL A 100 37.07 45.65 36.23
CA VAL A 100 37.57 47.02 36.47
C VAL A 100 37.30 47.46 37.91
N LEU A 101 36.12 47.17 38.46
CA LEU A 101 35.79 47.50 39.84
C LEU A 101 36.68 46.76 40.86
N LEU A 102 36.93 45.47 40.63
CA LEU A 102 37.78 44.66 41.52
C LEU A 102 39.24 45.13 41.49
N MET A 103 39.74 45.51 40.31
CA MET A 103 41.08 46.08 40.16
C MET A 103 41.20 47.42 40.89
N LEU A 104 40.23 48.32 40.74
CA LEU A 104 40.22 49.61 41.45
C LEU A 104 40.12 49.42 42.97
N PHE A 105 39.27 48.50 43.42
CA PHE A 105 39.12 48.18 44.84
C PHE A 105 40.42 47.62 45.43
N GLY A 106 41.09 46.70 44.72
CA GLY A 106 42.37 46.13 45.16
C GLY A 106 43.50 47.17 45.24
N VAL A 107 43.60 48.07 44.26
CA VAL A 107 44.59 49.16 44.29
C VAL A 107 44.32 50.13 45.44
N MET A 108 43.05 50.48 45.67
CA MET A 108 42.68 51.37 46.78
C MET A 108 42.97 50.73 48.14
N PHE A 109 42.69 49.43 48.29
CA PHE A 109 43.03 48.67 49.49
C PHE A 109 44.55 48.64 49.74
N MET A 110 45.37 48.39 48.71
CA MET A 110 46.83 48.37 48.87
C MET A 110 47.41 49.76 49.24
N LEU A 111 46.87 50.82 48.64
CA LEU A 111 47.26 52.19 49.00
C LEU A 111 46.86 52.55 50.44
N SER A 112 45.74 52.00 50.94
CA SER A 112 45.31 52.22 52.32
C SER A 112 46.20 51.52 53.35
N GLU A 113 46.72 50.33 53.04
CA GLU A 113 47.68 49.61 53.88
C GLU A 113 49.03 50.34 53.95
N LEU A 114 49.52 50.90 52.83
CA LEU A 114 50.75 51.69 52.80
C LEU A 114 50.66 53.01 53.58
N SER A 115 49.45 53.52 53.81
CA SER A 115 49.22 54.74 54.59
C SER A 115 49.17 54.48 56.11
N GLN A 116 49.04 53.22 56.56
CA GLN A 116 48.95 52.87 57.98
C GLN A 116 50.23 52.25 58.56
N SER A 117 51.27 52.05 57.72
CA SER A 117 52.64 51.68 58.13
C SER A 117 53.55 52.89 58.23
#